data_AF-A0A1F8LWA1-F1
#
_entry.id   AF-A0A1F8LWA1-F1
#
_cell.length_a   1.000
_cell.length_b   1.000
_cell.length_c   1.000
_cell.angle_alpha   90.00
_cell.angle_beta   90.00
_cell.angle_gamma   90.00
#
_symmetry.space_group_name_H-M   'P 1'
#
loop_
_entity.id
_entity.type
_entity.pdbx_description
1 polymer ?
#
loop_
_entity_poly.entity_id
_entity_poly.type
_entity_poly.pdbx_seq_one_letter_code
_entity_poly.pdbx_strand_id
1 'polypeptide(L)'
;MPEKKMLIVDSDVARKIDENRGDMSISHFINFLIDSQLKQDVTAGNGGHVTKEEFYQFEHGIRELLRNFLEFFLSYGLELGKQPADSELDKLNQKLQVLHVSAKNKSS
;
A
#
# COMPACT_ATOMS: atom_id res chain seq x y z
N MET A 1 -3.19 -22.22 -25.38
CA MET A 1 -4.27 -21.20 -25.39
C MET A 1 -5.31 -21.63 -24.36
N PRO A 2 -5.78 -20.73 -23.47
CA PRO A 2 -6.85 -21.08 -22.54
C PRO A 2 -8.10 -21.46 -23.32
N GLU A 3 -8.74 -22.56 -22.92
CA GLU A 3 -9.99 -23.03 -23.50
C GLU A 3 -11.07 -21.96 -23.28
N LYS A 4 -11.72 -21.49 -24.35
CA LYS A 4 -12.79 -20.49 -24.26
C LYS A 4 -14.13 -21.18 -24.08
N LYS A 5 -14.87 -20.82 -23.03
CA LYS A 5 -16.22 -21.32 -22.74
C LYS A 5 -17.23 -20.18 -22.82
N MET A 6 -18.47 -20.50 -23.21
CA MET A 6 -19.56 -19.52 -23.31
C MET A 6 -20.31 -19.41 -21.98
N LEU A 7 -20.49 -18.18 -21.49
CA LEU A 7 -21.26 -17.87 -20.28
C LEU A 7 -22.53 -17.11 -20.70
N ILE A 8 -23.69 -17.65 -20.36
CA ILE A 8 -25.00 -17.01 -20.62
C ILE A 8 -25.45 -16.34 -19.32
N VAL A 9 -25.77 -15.06 -19.40
CA VAL A 9 -26.24 -14.23 -18.29
C VAL A 9 -27.44 -13.40 -18.72
N ASP A 10 -28.24 -12.95 -17.76
CA ASP A 10 -29.34 -12.04 -18.03
C ASP A 10 -28.84 -10.70 -18.60
N SER A 11 -29.66 -10.08 -19.44
CA SER A 11 -29.34 -8.81 -20.12
C SER A 11 -29.01 -7.68 -19.14
N ASP A 12 -29.70 -7.62 -18.01
CA ASP A 12 -29.42 -6.63 -16.97
C ASP A 12 -28.06 -6.84 -16.29
N VAL A 13 -27.62 -8.09 -16.16
CA VAL A 13 -26.30 -8.41 -15.58
C VAL A 13 -25.21 -8.06 -16.58
N ALA A 14 -25.39 -8.38 -17.86
CA ALA A 14 -24.46 -7.98 -18.92
C ALA A 14 -24.28 -6.46 -18.96
N ARG A 15 -25.39 -5.71 -18.91
CA ARG A 15 -25.36 -4.24 -18.87
C ARG A 15 -24.60 -3.71 -17.65
N LYS A 16 -24.86 -4.24 -16.45
CA LYS A 16 -24.12 -3.85 -15.24
C LYS A 16 -22.63 -4.12 -15.35
N ILE A 17 -22.23 -5.23 -15.96
CA ILE A 17 -20.81 -5.54 -16.19
C ILE A 17 -20.19 -4.48 -17.11
N ASP A 18 -20.84 -4.15 -18.22
CA ASP A 18 -20.31 -3.17 -19.17
C ASP A 18 -20.21 -1.76 -18.60
N GLU A 19 -21.18 -1.34 -17.77
CA GLU A 19 -21.17 -0.02 -17.11
C GLU A 19 -20.07 0.10 -16.04
N ASN A 20 -19.68 -1.00 -15.39
CA ASN A 20 -18.80 -0.97 -14.21
C ASN A 20 -17.39 -1.53 -14.46
N ARG A 21 -17.13 -2.20 -15.60
CA ARG A 21 -15.82 -2.82 -15.88
C ARG A 21 -14.70 -1.83 -16.19
N GLY A 22 -15.02 -0.57 -16.48
CA GLY A 22 -14.06 0.41 -16.97
C GLY A 22 -13.32 -0.12 -18.21
N ASP A 23 -12.00 -0.05 -18.20
CA ASP A 23 -11.15 -0.51 -19.31
C ASP A 23 -10.86 -2.02 -19.28
N MET A 24 -11.35 -2.76 -18.29
CA MET A 24 -11.09 -4.19 -18.15
C MET A 24 -11.89 -5.01 -19.16
N SER A 25 -11.31 -6.10 -19.66
CA SER A 25 -12.08 -7.10 -20.41
C SER A 25 -13.10 -7.80 -19.50
N ILE A 26 -14.21 -8.29 -20.06
CA ILE A 26 -15.27 -8.98 -19.30
C ILE A 26 -14.69 -10.14 -18.48
N SER A 27 -13.83 -10.96 -19.08
CA SER A 27 -13.20 -12.08 -18.37
C SER A 27 -12.31 -11.62 -17.23
N HIS A 28 -11.56 -10.52 -17.41
CA HIS A 28 -10.68 -9.98 -16.38
C HIS A 28 -11.49 -9.36 -15.23
N PHE A 29 -12.57 -8.64 -15.56
CA PHE A 29 -13.47 -8.06 -14.58
C PHE A 29 -14.19 -9.13 -13.74
N ILE A 30 -14.73 -10.18 -14.38
CA ILE A 30 -15.36 -11.30 -13.67
C ILE A 30 -14.34 -12.01 -12.78
N ASN A 31 -13.13 -12.29 -13.29
CA ASN A 31 -12.09 -12.93 -12.49
C ASN A 31 -11.70 -12.07 -11.28
N PHE A 32 -11.58 -10.74 -11.47
CA PHE A 32 -11.32 -9.80 -10.38
C PHE A 32 -12.41 -9.83 -9.31
N LEU A 33 -13.70 -9.86 -9.70
CA LEU A 33 -14.81 -9.94 -8.75
C LEU A 33 -14.79 -11.26 -7.97
N ILE A 34 -14.54 -12.39 -8.65
CA ILE A 34 -14.40 -13.70 -8.03
C ILE A 34 -13.25 -13.68 -7.04
N ASP A 35 -12.07 -13.20 -7.45
CA ASP A 35 -10.90 -13.11 -6.59
C ASP A 35 -11.16 -12.18 -5.41
N SER A 36 -11.85 -11.06 -5.62
CA SER A 36 -12.19 -10.11 -4.56
C SER A 36 -13.10 -10.76 -3.51
N GLN A 37 -14.13 -11.49 -3.93
CA GLN A 37 -15.07 -12.14 -3.03
C GLN A 37 -14.42 -13.32 -2.29
N LEU A 38 -13.68 -14.17 -3.01
CA LEU A 38 -12.99 -15.32 -2.41
C LEU A 38 -11.85 -14.90 -1.50
N LYS A 39 -11.11 -13.83 -1.84
CA LYS A 39 -10.11 -13.26 -0.93
C LYS A 39 -10.77 -12.59 0.26
N GLN A 40 -11.98 -12.04 0.13
CA GLN A 40 -12.72 -11.50 1.27
C GLN A 40 -13.09 -12.60 2.27
N ASP A 41 -13.43 -13.82 1.83
CA ASP A 41 -13.67 -14.95 2.73
C ASP A 41 -12.38 -15.47 3.38
N VAL A 42 -11.25 -15.41 2.68
CA VAL A 42 -9.93 -15.78 3.26
C VAL A 42 -9.39 -14.70 4.21
N THR A 43 -9.68 -13.42 3.93
CA THR A 43 -9.23 -12.27 4.75
C THR A 43 -10.23 -11.84 5.82
N ALA A 44 -11.48 -12.29 5.79
CA ALA A 44 -12.41 -12.19 6.92
C ALA A 44 -11.91 -12.99 8.14
N GLY A 45 -11.02 -13.97 7.93
CA GLY A 45 -10.24 -14.62 8.98
C GLY A 45 -8.85 -14.00 9.24
N ASN A 46 -8.35 -13.10 8.39
CA ASN A 46 -6.99 -12.58 8.50
C ASN A 46 -6.79 -11.19 7.83
N GLY A 47 -6.85 -10.13 8.65
CA GLY A 47 -5.83 -9.06 8.61
C GLY A 47 -5.93 -7.94 7.57
N GLY A 48 -7.10 -7.63 7.00
CA GLY A 48 -7.26 -6.55 6.01
C GLY A 48 -7.65 -5.16 6.57
N HIS A 49 -7.70 -4.98 7.89
CA HIS A 49 -8.15 -3.74 8.51
C HIS A 49 -7.00 -3.13 9.30
N VAL A 50 -6.54 -1.94 8.90
CA VAL A 50 -5.63 -1.15 9.73
C VAL A 50 -6.42 -0.70 10.96
N THR A 51 -6.01 -1.18 12.14
CA THR A 51 -6.64 -0.76 13.39
C THR A 51 -6.39 0.72 13.64
N LYS A 52 -7.29 1.38 14.38
CA LYS A 52 -7.16 2.81 14.69
C LYS A 52 -5.83 3.11 15.39
N GLU A 53 -5.38 2.17 16.21
CA GLU A 53 -4.13 2.17 16.94
C GLU A 53 -2.90 2.07 16.01
N GLU A 54 -2.95 1.22 14.97
CA GLU A 54 -1.89 1.13 13.96
C GLU A 54 -1.78 2.42 13.14
N PHE A 55 -2.91 3.06 12.83
CA PHE A 55 -2.92 4.36 12.16
C PHE A 55 -2.30 5.46 13.03
N TYR A 56 -2.59 5.48 14.34
CA TYR A 56 -1.96 6.42 15.27
C TYR A 56 -0.46 6.20 15.42
N GLN A 57 0.00 4.95 15.49
CA GLN A 57 1.44 4.65 15.55
C GLN A 57 2.16 5.09 14.27
N PHE A 58 1.53 4.91 13.12
CA PHE A 58 2.04 5.40 11.84
C PHE A 58 2.10 6.93 11.78
N GLU A 59 1.03 7.64 12.20
CA GLU A 59 1.01 9.11 12.27
C GLU A 59 2.10 9.65 13.17
N HIS A 60 2.28 9.06 14.35
CA HIS A 60 3.37 9.40 15.26
C HIS A 60 4.76 9.16 14.62
N GLY A 61 4.94 8.03 13.93
CA GLY A 61 6.19 7.72 13.23
C GLY A 61 6.52 8.72 12.12
N ILE A 62 5.53 9.13 11.32
CA ILE A 62 5.71 10.17 10.29
C ILE A 62 6.03 11.53 10.92
N ARG A 63 5.34 11.90 12.00
CA ARG A 63 5.63 13.16 12.72
C ARG A 63 7.06 13.21 13.24
N GLU A 64 7.54 12.12 13.82
CA GLU A 64 8.91 12.04 14.31
C GLU A 64 9.91 12.11 13.16
N LEU A 65 9.64 11.40 12.06
CA LEU A 65 10.49 11.44 10.87
C LEU A 65 10.58 12.85 10.29
N LEU A 66 9.45 13.56 10.15
CA LEU A 66 9.42 14.93 9.66
C LEU A 66 10.13 15.90 10.62
N ARG A 67 9.99 15.72 11.94
CA ARG A 67 10.73 16.50 12.93
C ARG A 67 12.24 16.29 12.79
N ASN A 68 12.69 15.04 12.72
CA ASN A 68 14.11 14.71 12.57
C ASN A 68 14.68 15.21 11.24
N PHE A 69 13.89 15.16 10.17
CA PHE A 69 14.26 15.70 8.86
C PHE A 69 14.37 17.23 8.90
N LEU A 70 13.43 17.93 9.54
CA LEU A 70 13.51 19.39 9.71
C LEU A 70 14.68 19.79 10.61
N GLU A 71 14.98 19.03 11.66
CA GLU A 71 16.16 19.24 12.51
C GLU A 71 17.47 19.02 11.72
N PHE A 72 17.51 17.99 10.86
CA PHE A 72 18.59 17.82 9.90
C PHE A 72 18.71 19.02 8.96
N PHE A 73 17.62 19.52 8.38
CA PHE A 73 17.66 20.69 7.51
C PHE A 73 18.00 22.00 8.23
N LEU A 74 17.62 22.17 9.49
CA LEU A 74 17.96 23.36 10.27
C LEU A 74 19.41 23.32 10.73
N SER A 75 19.95 22.15 11.05
CA SER A 75 21.37 21.97 11.37
C SER A 75 22.26 22.00 10.11
N TYR A 76 21.83 21.43 8.99
CA TYR A 76 22.57 21.34 7.72
C TYR A 76 22.37 22.55 6.80
N GLY A 77 21.14 23.06 6.68
CA GLY A 77 20.77 24.08 5.71
C GLY A 77 21.13 25.51 6.12
N LEU A 78 21.33 25.78 7.41
CA LEU A 78 21.86 27.05 7.92
C LEU A 78 23.38 27.08 8.06
N GLU A 79 24.04 25.91 8.12
CA GLU A 79 25.50 25.79 8.08
C GLU A 79 25.97 25.35 6.68
N LEU A 80 26.10 26.32 5.77
CA LEU A 80 26.67 26.11 4.44
C LEU A 80 27.97 25.28 4.51
N GLY A 81 27.91 24.04 4.00
CA GLY A 81 29.04 23.42 3.30
C GLY A 81 29.99 22.54 4.10
N LYS A 82 29.57 21.84 5.16
CA LYS A 82 30.37 20.72 5.70
C LYS A 82 29.80 19.37 5.27
N GLN A 83 30.68 18.56 4.67
CA GLN A 83 30.42 17.17 4.25
C GLN A 83 29.86 16.38 5.43
N PRO A 84 28.80 15.57 5.24
CA PRO A 84 28.13 14.89 6.34
C PRO A 84 29.14 14.03 7.13
N ALA A 85 29.01 14.00 8.46
CA ALA A 85 29.46 12.83 9.18
C ALA A 85 28.49 11.70 8.76
N ASP A 86 28.97 10.76 7.95
CA ASP A 86 28.20 9.66 7.35
C ASP A 86 27.24 8.97 8.35
N SER A 87 27.61 8.96 9.63
CA SER A 87 26.82 8.41 10.73
C SER A 87 25.42 8.99 10.93
N GLU A 88 25.16 10.27 10.64
CA GLU A 88 23.82 10.87 10.86
C GLU A 88 22.86 10.57 9.70
N LEU A 89 23.38 10.55 8.47
CA LEU A 89 22.62 10.10 7.30
C LEU A 89 22.31 8.61 7.37
N ASP A 90 23.26 7.81 7.86
CA ASP A 90 23.06 6.38 8.08
C ASP A 90 21.98 6.10 9.13
N LYS A 91 21.90 6.90 10.21
CA LYS A 91 20.82 6.80 11.21
C LYS A 91 19.45 7.10 10.61
N LEU A 92 19.35 8.14 9.76
CA LEU A 92 18.10 8.46 9.07
C LEU A 92 17.69 7.37 8.09
N ASN A 93 18.65 6.82 7.33
CA ASN A 93 18.42 5.72 6.41
C ASN A 93 18.00 4.44 7.15
N GLN A 94 18.62 4.13 8.29
CA GLN A 94 18.20 3.02 9.16
C GLN A 94 16.77 3.21 9.68
N LYS A 95 16.39 4.41 10.15
CA LYS A 95 15.00 4.68 10.58
C LYS A 95 13.99 4.52 9.43
N LEU A 96 14.34 4.97 8.22
CA LEU A 96 13.52 4.78 7.01
C LEU A 96 13.38 3.30 6.64
N GLN A 97 14.45 2.52 6.74
CA GLN A 97 14.42 1.07 6.47
C GLN A 97 13.61 0.31 7.52
N VAL A 98 13.66 0.68 8.80
CA VAL A 98 12.83 0.08 9.85
C VAL A 98 11.35 0.32 9.59
N LEU A 99 10.97 1.53 9.17
CA LEU A 99 9.59 1.85 8.76
C LEU A 99 9.15 1.03 7.53
N HIS A 100 10.03 0.85 6.54
CA HIS A 100 9.77 0.06 5.35
C HIS A 100 9.66 -1.46 5.63
N VAL A 101 10.50 -2.01 6.51
CA VAL A 101 10.47 -3.43 6.91
C VAL A 101 9.28 -3.74 7.81
N SER A 102 8.88 -2.81 8.69
CA SER A 102 7.67 -2.95 9.51
C SER A 102 6.40 -3.06 8.62
N ALA A 103 6.37 -2.35 7.49
CA ALA A 103 5.30 -2.48 6.51
C ALA A 103 5.34 -3.80 5.71
N LYS A 104 6.52 -4.40 5.52
CA LYS A 104 6.72 -5.62 4.70
C LYS A 104 6.58 -6.93 5.48
N ASN A 105 6.97 -6.97 6.75
CA ASN A 105 6.97 -8.18 7.58
C ASN A 105 5.59 -8.57 8.17
N LYS A 106 4.56 -7.72 8.05
CA LYS A 106 3.18 -8.07 8.43
C LYS A 106 2.30 -8.47 7.23
N SER A 107 2.86 -8.49 6.02
CA SER A 107 2.20 -8.88 4.77
C SER A 107 2.44 -10.35 4.38
N SER A 108 3.08 -11.15 5.23
CA SER A 108 3.38 -12.56 4.97
C SER A 108 2.74 -13.49 5.98
#